data_AF-A0A7S1QVI2-F1
#
_entry.id   AF-A0A7S1QVI2-F1
#
_cell.length_a   1.000
_cell.length_b   1.000
_cell.length_c   1.000
_cell.angle_alpha   90.00
_cell.angle_beta   90.00
_cell.angle_gamma   90.00
#
_symmetry.space_group_name_H-M   'P 1'
#
loop_
_entity.id
_entity.type
_entity.pdbx_description
1 polymer ?
#
loop_
_entity_poly.entity_id
_entity_poly.type
_entity_poly.pdbx_seq_one_letter_code
_entity_poly.pdbx_strand_id
1 'polypeptide(L)'
;KGKPAVPVPESQPSLPLPYSDDFEGYAASQEGKWWADQIGVFEVHDEAGASTGNKVMRQMVPASPIGWTDHGGSGPVSLLGMREWQDITVEASFKLPHGLKPGDSACLGSRVDQMWRVGLVLCVSSGGAWSLAVGGPKRGQAAPAHGVASGSVPELPAGG
;
A
#
# COMPACT_ATOMS: atom_id res chain seq x y z
N LYS A 1 24.55 -9.95 -40.60
CA LYS A 1 23.73 -9.67 -39.40
C LYS A 1 24.20 -8.34 -38.81
N GLY A 2 23.31 -7.37 -38.62
CA GLY A 2 23.66 -6.00 -38.22
C GLY A 2 24.09 -5.93 -36.75
N LYS A 3 25.11 -5.12 -36.46
CA LYS A 3 25.43 -4.72 -35.09
C LYS A 3 24.30 -3.81 -34.59
N PRO A 4 23.79 -4.00 -33.36
CA PRO A 4 22.80 -3.10 -32.81
C PRO A 4 23.38 -1.67 -32.72
N ALA A 5 22.58 -0.69 -33.09
CA ALA A 5 22.97 0.73 -33.08
C ALA A 5 23.21 1.29 -31.66
N VAL A 6 22.74 0.55 -30.64
CA VAL A 6 22.89 0.88 -29.22
C VAL A 6 23.49 -0.35 -28.52
N PRO A 7 24.46 -0.17 -27.61
CA PRO A 7 24.97 -1.26 -26.78
C PRO A 7 23.82 -1.97 -26.06
N VAL A 8 23.92 -3.30 -25.93
CA VAL A 8 22.99 -4.04 -25.08
C VAL A 8 23.17 -3.53 -23.65
N PRO A 9 22.11 -3.05 -22.98
CA PRO A 9 22.21 -2.63 -21.59
C PRO A 9 22.73 -3.76 -20.71
N GLU A 10 23.63 -3.45 -19.78
CA GLU A 10 24.05 -4.42 -18.79
C GLU A 10 22.86 -4.88 -17.95
N SER A 11 22.89 -6.16 -17.54
CA SER A 11 21.87 -6.69 -16.63
C SER A 11 21.90 -5.88 -15.34
N GLN A 12 20.80 -5.19 -15.03
CA GLN A 12 20.69 -4.45 -13.77
C GLN A 12 20.33 -5.39 -12.62
N PRO A 13 20.86 -5.15 -11.41
CA PRO A 13 20.52 -5.95 -10.25
C PRO A 13 19.04 -5.80 -9.86
N SER A 14 18.55 -6.83 -9.19
CA SER A 14 17.31 -6.82 -8.41
C SER A 14 17.18 -5.55 -7.56
N LEU A 15 15.94 -5.09 -7.32
CA LEU A 15 15.69 -3.97 -6.40
C LEU A 15 16.40 -4.26 -5.06
N PRO A 16 17.39 -3.42 -4.66
CA PRO A 16 18.25 -3.74 -3.53
C PRO A 16 17.51 -3.55 -2.21
N LEU A 17 17.87 -4.37 -1.23
CA LEU A 17 17.47 -4.22 0.17
C LEU A 17 18.68 -3.73 0.99
N PRO A 18 18.50 -2.85 1.99
CA PRO A 18 17.23 -2.25 2.40
C PRO A 18 16.75 -1.16 1.42
N TYR A 19 15.43 -1.08 1.24
CA TYR A 19 14.78 0.04 0.57
C TYR A 19 13.99 0.84 1.61
N SER A 20 14.08 2.17 1.54
CA SER A 20 13.36 3.11 2.38
C SER A 20 13.02 4.34 1.56
N ASP A 21 11.85 4.93 1.82
CA ASP A 21 11.39 6.15 1.18
C ASP A 21 10.59 6.98 2.19
N ASP A 22 10.98 8.24 2.38
CA ASP A 22 10.29 9.23 3.22
C ASP A 22 9.41 10.19 2.41
N PHE A 23 9.42 10.05 1.08
CA PHE A 23 8.65 10.85 0.11
C PHE A 23 9.02 12.34 0.02
N GLU A 24 10.04 12.82 0.73
CA GLU A 24 10.42 14.25 0.74
C GLU A 24 11.00 14.72 -0.60
N GLY A 25 11.60 13.79 -1.35
CA GLY A 25 12.24 14.06 -2.64
C GLY A 25 11.29 14.24 -3.83
N TYR A 26 9.98 14.07 -3.63
CA TYR A 26 9.00 14.08 -4.72
C TYR A 26 8.22 15.40 -4.78
N ALA A 27 7.91 15.83 -6.01
CA ALA A 27 6.91 16.87 -6.21
C ALA A 27 5.51 16.35 -5.83
N ALA A 28 4.62 17.26 -5.43
CA ALA A 28 3.23 16.92 -5.17
C ALA A 28 2.56 16.28 -6.39
N SER A 29 1.62 15.36 -6.16
CA SER A 29 0.93 14.58 -7.19
C SER A 29 1.82 13.68 -8.05
N GLN A 30 3.03 13.34 -7.57
CA GLN A 30 3.84 12.25 -8.14
C GLN A 30 3.57 10.93 -7.43
N GLU A 31 3.82 9.81 -8.10
CA GLU A 31 3.88 8.50 -7.44
C GLU A 31 5.29 8.29 -6.86
N GLY A 32 5.39 7.57 -5.74
CA GLY A 32 6.67 7.17 -5.18
C GLY A 32 7.43 6.26 -6.15
N LYS A 33 8.76 6.32 -6.15
CA LYS A 33 9.59 5.51 -7.03
C LYS A 33 9.34 4.03 -6.77
N TRP A 34 9.18 3.25 -7.84
CA TRP A 34 8.97 1.80 -7.82
C TRP A 34 7.64 1.31 -7.23
N TRP A 35 6.76 2.23 -6.84
CA TRP A 35 5.37 1.90 -6.57
C TRP A 35 4.63 1.68 -7.89
N ALA A 36 3.62 0.83 -7.82
CA ALA A 36 2.77 0.49 -8.93
C ALA A 36 1.35 0.25 -8.42
N ASP A 37 0.50 1.24 -8.61
CA ASP A 37 -0.92 1.18 -8.28
C ASP A 37 -1.65 0.09 -9.06
N GLN A 38 -2.32 -0.82 -8.35
CA GLN A 38 -3.15 -1.87 -8.96
C GLN A 38 -4.64 -1.56 -8.84
N ILE A 39 -5.03 -0.98 -7.69
CA ILE A 39 -6.40 -0.55 -7.40
C ILE A 39 -6.33 0.77 -6.63
N GLY A 40 -7.04 1.78 -7.12
CA GLY A 40 -6.95 3.14 -6.59
C GLY A 40 -5.86 3.95 -7.27
N VAL A 41 -5.52 5.08 -6.66
CA VAL A 41 -4.45 5.98 -7.08
C VAL A 41 -3.75 6.47 -5.82
N PHE A 42 -2.42 6.40 -5.80
CA PHE A 42 -1.57 6.81 -4.71
C PHE A 42 -0.63 7.91 -5.17
N GLU A 43 -0.64 9.04 -4.47
CA GLU A 43 0.13 10.23 -4.83
C GLU A 43 0.87 10.78 -3.61
N VAL A 44 2.05 11.34 -3.83
CA VAL A 44 2.77 12.08 -2.80
C VAL A 44 2.12 13.44 -2.61
N HIS A 45 1.74 13.74 -1.37
CA HIS A 45 1.16 15.00 -0.94
C HIS A 45 1.76 15.43 0.39
N ASP A 46 1.65 16.72 0.71
CA ASP A 46 1.92 17.17 2.07
C ASP A 46 0.94 16.51 3.04
N GLU A 47 1.43 16.09 4.20
CA GLU A 47 0.63 15.43 5.22
C GLU A 47 -0.49 16.36 5.70
N ALA A 48 -1.73 15.87 5.66
CA ALA A 48 -2.89 16.63 6.10
C ALA A 48 -2.78 17.00 7.60
N GLY A 49 -2.80 18.31 7.87
CA GLY A 49 -2.75 18.86 9.22
C GLY A 49 -1.34 19.09 9.78
N ALA A 50 -0.29 18.72 9.06
CA ALA A 50 1.07 18.97 9.50
C ALA A 50 1.42 20.47 9.44
N SER A 51 2.05 20.98 10.50
CA SER A 51 2.49 22.37 10.62
C SER A 51 3.82 22.65 9.90
N THR A 52 4.59 21.61 9.59
CA THR A 52 5.85 21.68 8.84
C THR A 52 5.98 20.51 7.86
N GLY A 53 6.58 20.77 6.69
CA GLY A 53 6.61 19.90 5.51
C GLY A 53 7.06 18.47 5.76
N ASN A 54 6.07 17.61 5.99
CA ASN A 54 6.16 16.17 5.87
C ASN A 54 5.35 15.75 4.64
N LYS A 55 5.91 14.91 3.78
CA LYS A 55 5.24 14.35 2.61
C LYS A 55 4.89 12.89 2.85
N VAL A 56 3.73 12.49 2.33
CA VAL A 56 3.21 11.14 2.48
C VAL A 56 2.65 10.66 1.15
N MET A 57 2.79 9.36 0.88
CA MET A 57 2.05 8.74 -0.21
C MET A 57 0.61 8.46 0.24
N ARG A 58 -0.35 9.15 -0.38
CA ARG A 58 -1.76 9.18 -0.01
C ARG A 58 -2.60 8.47 -1.06
N GLN A 59 -3.50 7.58 -0.61
CA GLN A 59 -4.58 7.07 -1.46
C GLN A 59 -5.57 8.21 -1.76
N MET A 60 -5.79 8.49 -3.05
CA MET A 60 -6.58 9.64 -3.53
C MET A 60 -8.01 9.29 -3.97
N VAL A 61 -8.34 8.00 -4.14
CA VAL A 61 -9.62 7.56 -4.71
C VAL A 61 -10.66 7.37 -3.60
N PRO A 62 -11.64 8.28 -3.43
CA PRO A 62 -12.56 8.26 -2.29
C PRO A 62 -13.64 7.19 -2.39
N ALA A 63 -13.90 6.69 -3.59
CA ALA A 63 -14.93 5.70 -3.87
C ALA A 63 -14.58 4.91 -5.13
N SER A 64 -15.21 3.75 -5.26
CA SER A 64 -15.06 2.86 -6.41
C SER A 64 -15.34 3.58 -7.73
N PRO A 65 -14.41 3.58 -8.71
CA PRO A 65 -14.68 4.17 -10.01
C PRO A 65 -15.62 3.28 -10.85
N ILE A 66 -16.12 3.84 -11.95
CA ILE A 66 -16.70 3.05 -13.04
C ILE A 66 -15.52 2.35 -13.74
N GLY A 67 -15.31 1.08 -13.40
CA GLY A 67 -14.18 0.29 -13.87
C GLY A 67 -14.35 -0.17 -15.33
N TRP A 68 -13.24 -0.23 -16.05
CA TRP A 68 -13.16 -0.91 -17.34
C TRP A 68 -13.06 -2.43 -17.17
N THR A 69 -12.54 -2.88 -16.02
CA THR A 69 -12.38 -4.28 -15.65
C THR A 69 -13.00 -4.52 -14.27
N ASP A 70 -13.42 -5.77 -14.02
CA ASP A 70 -13.93 -6.16 -12.71
C ASP A 70 -12.78 -6.33 -11.72
N HIS A 71 -12.62 -5.36 -10.81
CA HIS A 71 -11.62 -5.41 -9.74
C HIS A 71 -12.09 -6.22 -8.51
N GLY A 72 -13.17 -7.00 -8.61
CA GLY A 72 -13.52 -8.05 -7.64
C GLY A 72 -13.84 -7.56 -6.23
N GLY A 73 -14.23 -6.29 -6.07
CA GLY A 73 -14.53 -5.69 -4.78
C GLY A 73 -13.32 -5.50 -3.85
N SER A 74 -12.08 -5.73 -4.28
CA SER A 74 -10.89 -5.52 -3.43
C SER A 74 -10.70 -4.03 -3.08
N GLY A 75 -10.11 -3.78 -1.91
CA GLY A 75 -9.68 -2.44 -1.49
C GLY A 75 -8.53 -1.89 -2.35
N PRO A 76 -8.20 -0.59 -2.22
CA PRO A 76 -7.05 0.01 -2.89
C PRO A 76 -5.73 -0.68 -2.49
N VAL A 77 -4.82 -0.83 -3.45
CA VAL A 77 -3.48 -1.41 -3.24
C VAL A 77 -2.49 -0.87 -4.25
N SER A 78 -1.31 -0.51 -3.75
CA SER A 78 -0.11 -0.21 -4.54
C SER A 78 0.99 -1.20 -4.15
N LEU A 79 1.77 -1.65 -5.12
CA LEU A 79 2.78 -2.69 -4.95
C LEU A 79 4.18 -2.14 -5.18
N LEU A 80 5.13 -2.61 -4.38
CA LEU A 80 6.55 -2.35 -4.54
C LEU A 80 7.34 -3.63 -4.27
N GLY A 81 8.43 -3.81 -5.00
CA GLY A 81 9.41 -4.85 -4.72
C GLY A 81 9.63 -5.81 -5.86
N MET A 82 10.05 -7.02 -5.51
CA MET A 82 10.21 -8.11 -6.45
C MET A 82 9.49 -9.37 -5.99
N ARG A 83 9.10 -10.23 -6.94
CA ARG A 83 8.36 -11.47 -6.65
C ARG A 83 9.22 -12.52 -5.96
N GLU A 84 10.53 -12.42 -6.12
CA GLU A 84 11.53 -13.32 -5.57
C GLU A 84 11.76 -13.05 -4.07
N TRP A 85 11.31 -11.91 -3.54
CA TRP A 85 11.40 -11.62 -2.10
C TRP A 85 10.55 -12.60 -1.29
N GLN A 86 11.20 -13.28 -0.34
CA GLN A 86 10.55 -14.23 0.57
C GLN A 86 10.60 -13.70 1.99
N ASP A 87 11.77 -13.74 2.63
CA ASP A 87 11.95 -13.40 4.04
C ASP A 87 12.40 -11.94 4.14
N ILE A 88 11.42 -11.05 4.30
CA ILE A 88 11.62 -9.61 4.40
C ILE A 88 10.85 -9.05 5.59
N THR A 89 11.39 -7.96 6.16
CA THR A 89 10.67 -7.12 7.11
C THR A 89 10.13 -5.92 6.35
N VAL A 90 8.86 -5.60 6.55
CA VAL A 90 8.22 -4.41 5.98
C VAL A 90 7.67 -3.57 7.12
N GLU A 91 8.03 -2.30 7.13
CA GLU A 91 7.60 -1.31 8.11
C GLU A 91 7.07 -0.09 7.37
N ALA A 92 5.98 0.47 7.88
CA ALA A 92 5.39 1.70 7.35
C ALA A 92 4.68 2.46 8.45
N SER A 93 4.86 3.78 8.48
CA SER A 93 4.00 4.68 9.23
C SER A 93 2.81 5.05 8.36
N PHE A 94 1.60 5.04 8.92
CA PHE A 94 0.39 5.42 8.20
C PHE A 94 -0.51 6.28 9.08
N LYS A 95 -1.35 7.09 8.43
CA LYS A 95 -2.38 7.92 9.06
C LYS A 95 -3.72 7.61 8.44
N LEU A 96 -4.70 7.31 9.28
CA LEU A 96 -6.08 7.16 8.86
C LEU A 96 -6.74 8.55 8.85
N PRO A 97 -7.42 8.96 7.76
CA PRO A 97 -8.09 10.25 7.72
C PRO A 97 -9.24 10.33 8.74
N HIS A 98 -9.63 11.55 9.12
CA HIS A 98 -10.80 11.75 9.96
C HIS A 98 -12.10 11.37 9.22
N GLY A 99 -13.14 10.99 9.96
CA GLY A 99 -14.46 10.69 9.41
C GLY A 99 -14.60 9.33 8.75
N LEU A 100 -13.63 8.43 8.96
CA LEU A 100 -13.75 7.03 8.57
C LEU A 100 -14.89 6.32 9.30
N LYS A 101 -15.48 5.34 8.62
CA LYS A 101 -16.47 4.44 9.22
C LYS A 101 -15.76 3.38 10.08
N PRO A 102 -16.44 2.83 11.10
CA PRO A 102 -15.94 1.66 11.80
C PRO A 102 -15.62 0.52 10.81
N GLY A 103 -14.41 -0.02 10.89
CA GLY A 103 -13.93 -1.07 9.99
C GLY A 103 -13.12 -0.59 8.79
N ASP A 104 -13.09 0.71 8.49
CA ASP A 104 -12.10 1.25 7.55
C ASP A 104 -10.70 1.05 8.12
N SER A 105 -9.76 0.59 7.30
CA SER A 105 -8.45 0.15 7.75
C SER A 105 -7.33 0.54 6.79
N ALA A 106 -6.13 0.72 7.34
CA ALA A 106 -4.89 0.72 6.58
C ALA A 106 -4.28 -0.68 6.66
N CYS A 107 -3.68 -1.15 5.57
CA CYS A 107 -3.11 -2.49 5.50
C CYS A 107 -1.69 -2.44 4.93
N LEU A 108 -0.84 -3.33 5.46
CA LEU A 108 0.50 -3.59 4.96
C LEU A 108 0.62 -5.09 4.68
N GLY A 109 1.24 -5.46 3.56
CA GLY A 109 1.33 -6.87 3.18
C GLY A 109 2.63 -7.24 2.48
N SER A 110 2.95 -8.53 2.52
CA SER A 110 4.11 -9.12 1.86
C SER A 110 3.76 -10.44 1.14
N ARG A 111 4.52 -10.77 0.10
CA ARG A 111 4.30 -11.94 -0.79
C ARG A 111 2.94 -11.90 -1.49
N VAL A 112 2.57 -10.72 -1.95
CA VAL A 112 1.21 -10.41 -2.39
C VAL A 112 1.09 -10.52 -3.90
N ASP A 113 -0.05 -10.99 -4.40
CA ASP A 113 -0.33 -10.93 -5.84
C ASP A 113 -0.91 -9.56 -6.21
N GLN A 114 -1.05 -9.33 -7.52
CA GLN A 114 -1.53 -8.07 -8.11
C GLN A 114 -2.89 -7.59 -7.57
N MET A 115 -3.71 -8.51 -7.06
CA MET A 115 -5.08 -8.23 -6.62
C MET A 115 -5.26 -8.39 -5.11
N TRP A 116 -4.15 -8.56 -4.37
CA TRP A 116 -4.13 -8.88 -2.94
C TRP A 116 -5.00 -10.09 -2.56
N ARG A 117 -5.19 -11.07 -3.45
CA ARG A 117 -5.93 -12.31 -3.17
C ARG A 117 -5.14 -13.28 -2.30
N VAL A 118 -3.82 -13.18 -2.34
CA VAL A 118 -2.88 -13.98 -1.53
C VAL A 118 -1.80 -13.08 -0.92
N GLY A 119 -0.98 -13.65 -0.05
CA GLY A 119 0.05 -12.95 0.72
C GLY A 119 -0.36 -12.79 2.18
N LEU A 120 0.58 -12.37 3.02
CA LEU A 120 0.32 -12.06 4.42
C LEU A 120 0.00 -10.58 4.55
N VAL A 121 -1.20 -10.24 5.03
CA VAL A 121 -1.67 -8.86 5.13
C VAL A 121 -2.08 -8.56 6.56
N LEU A 122 -1.45 -7.53 7.13
CA LEU A 122 -1.79 -6.95 8.42
C LEU A 122 -2.63 -5.70 8.18
N CYS A 123 -3.85 -5.66 8.70
CA CYS A 123 -4.73 -4.49 8.64
C CYS A 123 -5.01 -3.95 10.03
N VAL A 124 -4.98 -2.63 10.19
CA VAL A 124 -5.35 -1.92 11.41
C VAL A 124 -6.52 -1.00 11.10
N SER A 125 -7.63 -1.20 11.81
CA SER A 125 -8.87 -0.45 11.64
C SER A 125 -8.86 0.87 12.41
N SER A 126 -9.74 1.78 12.01
CA SER A 126 -10.00 3.06 12.68
C SER A 126 -10.37 2.93 14.16
N GLY A 127 -10.98 1.80 14.57
CA GLY A 127 -11.33 1.51 15.96
C GLY A 127 -10.26 0.76 16.76
N GLY A 128 -9.03 0.65 16.25
CA GLY A 128 -7.91 0.01 16.94
C GLY A 128 -7.87 -1.53 16.86
N ALA A 129 -8.89 -2.19 16.29
CA ALA A 129 -8.82 -3.61 16.00
C ALA A 129 -7.82 -3.87 14.85
N TRP A 130 -6.99 -4.91 14.98
CA TRP A 130 -6.07 -5.36 13.93
C TRP A 130 -6.30 -6.83 13.58
N SER A 131 -5.98 -7.19 12.33
CA SER A 131 -6.05 -8.56 11.84
C SER A 131 -4.86 -8.87 10.93
N LEU A 132 -4.33 -10.08 11.06
CA LEU A 132 -3.37 -10.69 10.14
C LEU A 132 -4.09 -11.82 9.40
N ALA A 133 -4.04 -11.81 8.08
CA ALA A 133 -4.73 -12.79 7.25
C ALA A 133 -4.01 -13.11 5.95
N VAL A 134 -4.47 -14.18 5.30
CA VAL A 134 -4.07 -14.47 3.92
C VAL A 134 -4.97 -13.70 2.96
N GLY A 135 -4.37 -12.80 2.19
CA GLY A 135 -5.05 -11.87 1.29
C GLY A 135 -5.57 -10.61 2.00
N GLY A 136 -5.76 -9.56 1.19
CA GLY A 136 -6.26 -8.26 1.61
C GLY A 136 -7.77 -8.19 1.76
N PRO A 137 -8.27 -7.08 2.32
CA PRO A 137 -9.69 -6.90 2.60
C PRO A 137 -10.51 -6.71 1.32
N LYS A 138 -11.74 -7.24 1.36
CA LYS A 138 -12.76 -6.98 0.35
C LYS A 138 -13.71 -5.90 0.84
N ARG A 139 -14.07 -4.96 -0.04
CA ARG A 139 -15.06 -3.92 0.24
C ARG A 139 -16.37 -4.56 0.70
N GLY A 140 -16.90 -4.05 1.82
CA GLY A 140 -18.16 -4.50 2.40
C GLY A 140 -18.11 -5.85 3.12
N GLN A 141 -16.93 -6.45 3.32
CA GLN A 141 -16.77 -7.67 4.10
C GLN A 141 -16.05 -7.38 5.42
N ALA A 142 -16.61 -7.90 6.52
CA ALA A 142 -16.15 -7.61 7.87
C ALA A 142 -14.90 -8.40 8.30
N ALA A 143 -14.56 -9.50 7.63
CA ALA A 143 -13.39 -10.32 7.96
C ALA A 143 -12.74 -10.91 6.72
N PRO A 144 -11.40 -10.98 6.66
CA PRO A 144 -10.70 -11.72 5.61
C PRO A 144 -11.02 -13.21 5.70
N ALA A 145 -11.17 -13.87 4.55
CA ALA A 145 -11.63 -15.26 4.48
C ALA A 145 -10.69 -16.27 5.18
N HIS A 146 -9.43 -15.90 5.39
CA HIS A 146 -8.38 -16.75 5.94
C HIS A 146 -7.59 -16.02 7.05
N GLY A 147 -8.23 -15.81 8.20
CA GLY A 147 -7.59 -15.19 9.37
C GLY A 147 -6.46 -16.04 9.94
N VAL A 148 -5.33 -15.40 10.26
CA VAL A 148 -4.14 -16.00 10.90
C VAL A 148 -4.08 -15.59 12.37
N ALA A 149 -4.23 -14.30 12.66
CA ALA A 149 -4.25 -13.75 14.01
C ALA A 149 -5.04 -12.43 14.05
N SER A 150 -5.45 -11.98 15.24
CA SER A 150 -6.15 -10.71 15.42
C SER A 150 -5.99 -10.19 16.85
N GLY A 151 -6.23 -8.90 17.05
CA GLY A 151 -6.24 -8.29 18.37
C GLY A 151 -6.69 -6.84 18.31
N SER A 152 -6.35 -6.07 19.36
CA SER A 152 -6.64 -4.65 19.42
C SER A 152 -5.47 -3.89 20.01
N VAL A 153 -5.24 -2.70 19.50
CA VAL A 153 -4.42 -1.66 20.13
C VAL A 153 -5.35 -0.58 20.68
N PRO A 154 -4.93 0.19 21.71
CA PRO A 154 -5.66 1.37 22.12
C PRO A 154 -5.96 2.26 20.90
N GLU A 155 -7.16 2.84 20.86
CA GLU A 155 -7.57 3.73 19.78
C GLU A 155 -6.55 4.86 19.62
N LEU A 156 -6.17 5.17 18.38
CA LEU A 156 -5.28 6.29 18.10
C LEU A 156 -5.94 7.57 18.64
N PRO A 157 -5.24 8.40 19.43
CA PRO A 157 -5.82 9.63 19.93
C PRO A 157 -6.35 10.48 18.77
N ALA A 158 -7.55 11.04 18.95
CA ALA A 158 -8.18 11.89 17.95
C ALA A 158 -7.38 13.19 17.77
N GLY A 159 -6.46 13.20 16.81
CA GLY A 159 -5.69 14.38 16.43
C GLY A 159 -4.20 14.27 16.77
N GLY A 160 -3.41 14.04 15.73
CA GLY A 160 -1.98 14.32 15.64
C GLY A 160 -1.70 14.87 14.26
#